data_AF-A0A258Q3X5-F1
#
_entry.id   AF-A0A258Q3X5-F1
#
_cell.length_a   1.000
_cell.length_b   1.000
_cell.length_c   1.000
_cell.angle_alpha   90.00
_cell.angle_beta   90.00
_cell.angle_gamma   90.00
#
_symmetry.space_group_name_H-M   'P 1'
#
loop_
_entity.id
_entity.type
_entity.pdbx_description
1 polymer ?
#
loop_
_entity_poly.entity_id
_entity_poly.type
_entity_poly.pdbx_seq_one_letter_code
_entity_poly.pdbx_strand_id
1 'polypeptide(L)'
;KNSGLNIDTGLLVNQQMQTSHPDIFAAGDVTESIDFSTGQRIINAIQPNAAEQARIAAINMTGGKTESLGALQINVLDTLGLISSSFGLWSGSRDGEHVEMIDKKLHKYIRLEFLGDVLIGATCVGTTEHIGVLRGLIQGKIALGSWKEVLLGDPTKVMEAYLAKGQAAKGQAQSTWMN
;
A
#
# COMPACT_ATOMS: atom_id res chain seq x y z
N LYS A 1 -13.59 26.21 7.41
CA LYS A 1 -15.04 26.07 7.69
C LYS A 1 -15.90 27.04 6.88
N ASN A 2 -15.47 28.28 6.61
CA ASN A 2 -16.29 29.27 5.88
C ASN A 2 -16.08 29.29 4.35
N SER A 3 -15.34 28.34 3.80
CA SER A 3 -15.02 28.28 2.37
C SER A 3 -16.09 27.58 1.52
N GLY A 4 -17.10 26.94 2.13
CA GLY A 4 -18.07 26.10 1.42
C GLY A 4 -17.53 24.75 0.93
N LEU A 5 -16.26 24.42 1.26
CA LEU A 5 -15.67 23.13 0.94
C LEU A 5 -16.13 22.06 1.92
N ASN A 6 -16.30 20.84 1.40
CA ASN A 6 -16.66 19.68 2.22
C ASN A 6 -15.49 19.31 3.14
N ILE A 7 -15.77 19.28 4.44
CA ILE A 7 -14.82 18.95 5.49
C ILE A 7 -15.49 17.97 6.46
N ASP A 8 -14.69 17.10 7.06
CA ASP A 8 -15.07 16.34 8.24
C ASP A 8 -13.92 16.37 9.24
N THR A 9 -13.15 15.29 9.37
CA THR A 9 -11.91 15.32 10.15
C THR A 9 -10.85 16.11 9.38
N GLY A 10 -10.79 15.91 8.07
CA GLY A 10 -9.92 16.65 7.14
C GLY A 10 -10.70 17.31 6.00
N LEU A 11 -9.98 17.87 5.03
CA LEU A 11 -10.54 18.38 3.79
C LEU A 11 -10.81 17.21 2.85
N LEU A 12 -12.08 16.98 2.50
CA LEU A 12 -12.47 15.83 1.68
C LEU A 12 -11.94 16.01 0.26
N VAL A 13 -11.24 14.99 -0.22
CA VAL A 13 -10.82 14.88 -1.61
C VAL A 13 -11.29 13.57 -2.25
N ASN A 14 -11.44 13.57 -3.57
CA ASN A 14 -11.62 12.36 -4.37
C ASN A 14 -10.26 11.73 -4.77
N GLN A 15 -10.27 10.66 -5.56
CA GLN A 15 -9.04 9.99 -6.03
C GLN A 15 -8.14 10.90 -6.89
N GLN A 16 -8.69 11.96 -7.48
CA GLN A 16 -7.96 12.95 -8.27
C GLN A 16 -7.41 14.11 -7.42
N MET A 17 -7.52 14.01 -6.09
CA MET A 17 -7.16 15.06 -5.12
C MET A 17 -8.00 16.34 -5.25
N GLN A 18 -9.14 16.26 -5.94
CA GLN A 18 -10.07 17.36 -6.12
C GLN A 18 -10.99 17.46 -4.90
N THR A 19 -11.25 18.68 -4.45
CA THR A 19 -12.20 18.96 -3.37
C THR A 19 -13.64 18.99 -3.91
N SER A 20 -14.61 19.41 -3.09
CA SER A 20 -15.99 19.64 -3.55
C SER A 20 -16.12 20.79 -4.56
N HIS A 21 -15.11 21.65 -4.70
CA HIS A 21 -15.04 22.64 -5.77
C HIS A 21 -14.14 22.14 -6.90
N PRO A 22 -14.59 22.19 -8.18
CA PRO A 22 -13.87 21.58 -9.29
C PRO A 22 -12.47 22.14 -9.54
N ASP A 23 -12.27 23.44 -9.29
CA ASP A 23 -11.00 24.11 -9.51
C ASP A 23 -10.07 24.12 -8.27
N ILE A 24 -10.46 23.46 -7.18
CA ILE A 24 -9.69 23.44 -5.93
C ILE A 24 -9.26 22.01 -5.62
N PHE A 25 -7.96 21.84 -5.47
CA PHE A 25 -7.32 20.57 -5.13
C PHE A 25 -6.63 20.69 -3.78
N ALA A 26 -6.43 19.56 -3.10
CA ALA A 26 -5.73 19.52 -1.82
C ALA A 26 -4.89 18.26 -1.69
N ALA A 27 -3.80 18.35 -0.93
CA ALA A 27 -2.86 17.26 -0.69
C ALA A 27 -2.22 17.40 0.70
N GLY A 28 -1.66 16.31 1.20
CA GLY A 28 -0.94 16.26 2.47
C GLY A 28 -1.84 16.03 3.67
N ASP A 29 -1.29 16.32 4.85
CA ASP A 29 -1.86 15.96 6.16
C ASP A 29 -3.23 16.57 6.44
N VAL A 30 -3.61 17.63 5.70
CA VAL A 30 -4.93 18.26 5.80
C VAL A 30 -6.04 17.42 5.14
N THR A 31 -5.69 16.49 4.26
CA THR A 31 -6.67 15.81 3.42
C THR A 31 -7.27 14.57 4.07
N GLU A 32 -8.54 14.37 3.78
CA GLU A 32 -9.25 13.14 4.06
C GLU A 32 -9.49 12.39 2.75
N SER A 33 -8.73 11.32 2.52
CA SER A 33 -8.69 10.56 1.28
C SER A 33 -9.16 9.11 1.49
N ILE A 34 -9.35 8.37 0.40
CA ILE A 34 -9.78 6.97 0.47
C ILE A 34 -8.60 6.08 0.82
N ASP A 35 -8.73 5.29 1.89
CA ASP A 35 -7.78 4.24 2.24
C ASP A 35 -7.81 3.12 1.21
N PHE A 36 -6.63 2.69 0.77
CA PHE A 36 -6.44 1.67 -0.24
C PHE A 36 -7.04 0.31 0.17
N SER A 37 -6.95 -0.03 1.46
CA SER A 37 -7.21 -1.38 1.96
C SER A 37 -8.67 -1.57 2.34
N THR A 38 -9.30 -0.53 2.88
CA THR A 38 -10.65 -0.58 3.47
C THR A 38 -11.69 0.17 2.65
N GLY A 39 -11.27 1.05 1.74
CA GLY A 39 -12.16 1.96 1.01
C GLY A 39 -12.80 3.04 1.88
N GLN A 40 -12.50 3.08 3.18
CA GLN A 40 -12.98 4.10 4.10
C GLN A 40 -12.16 5.39 3.96
N ARG A 41 -12.73 6.50 4.41
CA ARG A 41 -12.01 7.77 4.48
C ARG A 41 -11.05 7.80 5.66
N ILE A 42 -9.82 8.24 5.43
CA ILE A 42 -8.79 8.38 6.46
C ILE A 42 -8.00 9.68 6.29
N ILE A 43 -7.40 10.14 7.38
CA ILE A 43 -6.27 11.08 7.34
C ILE A 43 -4.99 10.27 7.48
N ASN A 44 -4.21 10.19 6.42
CA ASN A 44 -2.91 9.52 6.42
C ASN A 44 -1.78 10.55 6.43
N ALA A 45 -1.46 11.05 7.63
CA ALA A 45 -0.45 12.08 7.85
C ALA A 45 0.98 11.49 7.85
N ILE A 46 1.39 10.97 6.69
CA ILE A 46 2.74 10.43 6.47
C ILE A 46 3.35 11.00 5.18
N GLN A 47 4.67 11.20 5.19
CA GLN A 47 5.39 11.80 4.06
C GLN A 47 5.15 11.10 2.71
N PRO A 48 5.16 9.75 2.59
CA PRO A 48 4.88 9.10 1.30
C PRO A 48 3.47 9.36 0.77
N ASN A 49 2.48 9.49 1.65
CA ASN A 49 1.11 9.82 1.26
C ASN A 49 1.03 11.27 0.77
N ALA A 50 1.59 12.21 1.54
CA ALA A 50 1.62 13.62 1.16
C ALA A 50 2.31 13.84 -0.20
N ALA A 51 3.44 13.18 -0.44
CA ALA A 51 4.18 13.27 -1.71
C ALA A 51 3.37 12.75 -2.89
N GLU A 52 2.69 11.61 -2.75
CA GLU A 52 1.87 11.04 -3.83
C GLU A 52 0.63 11.90 -4.10
N GLN A 53 -0.05 12.38 -3.06
CA GLN A 53 -1.17 13.30 -3.21
C GLN A 53 -0.74 14.60 -3.89
N ALA A 54 0.41 15.17 -3.53
CA ALA A 54 0.92 16.39 -4.15
C ALA A 54 1.18 16.18 -5.66
N ARG A 55 1.77 15.04 -6.03
CA ARG A 55 2.00 14.66 -7.43
C ARG A 55 0.68 14.55 -8.21
N ILE A 56 -0.30 13.84 -7.67
CA ILE A 56 -1.62 13.64 -8.29
C ILE A 56 -2.33 14.98 -8.47
N ALA A 57 -2.39 15.78 -7.40
CA ALA A 57 -3.00 17.09 -7.41
C ALA A 57 -2.36 18.01 -8.47
N ALA A 58 -1.03 18.07 -8.54
CA ALA A 58 -0.32 18.89 -9.52
C ALA A 58 -0.60 18.46 -10.97
N ILE A 59 -0.65 17.16 -11.26
CA ILE A 59 -0.98 16.65 -12.60
C ILE A 59 -2.40 17.05 -12.99
N ASN A 60 -3.37 16.89 -12.08
CA ASN A 60 -4.76 17.22 -12.38
C ASN A 60 -5.01 18.74 -12.47
N MET A 61 -4.33 19.55 -11.66
CA MET A 61 -4.34 21.01 -11.78
C MET A 61 -3.83 21.51 -13.14
N THR A 62 -2.93 20.76 -13.78
CA THR A 62 -2.31 21.13 -15.07
C THR A 62 -3.00 20.50 -16.28
N GLY A 63 -4.20 19.94 -16.09
CA GLY A 63 -5.01 19.35 -17.17
C GLY A 63 -4.69 17.90 -17.51
N GLY A 64 -3.79 17.27 -16.74
CA GLY A 64 -3.59 15.82 -16.77
C GLY A 64 -4.77 15.07 -16.14
N LYS A 65 -4.71 13.75 -16.19
CA LYS A 65 -5.70 12.85 -15.58
C LYS A 65 -4.99 11.72 -14.87
N THR A 66 -4.94 11.78 -13.55
CA THR A 66 -4.33 10.75 -12.72
C THR A 66 -5.14 10.55 -11.43
N GLU A 67 -5.21 9.31 -10.97
CA GLU A 67 -5.98 8.92 -9.80
C GLU A 67 -5.10 8.20 -8.81
N SER A 68 -5.36 8.45 -7.53
CA SER A 68 -4.80 7.68 -6.43
C SER A 68 -5.50 6.33 -6.39
N LEU A 69 -4.72 5.26 -6.21
CA LEU A 69 -5.25 3.95 -5.85
C LEU A 69 -5.79 3.91 -4.41
N GLY A 70 -5.54 4.98 -3.63
CA GLY A 70 -5.84 5.09 -2.22
C GLY A 70 -4.58 5.16 -1.37
N ALA A 71 -4.73 5.70 -0.16
CA ALA A 71 -3.66 5.78 0.81
C ALA A 71 -3.35 4.38 1.37
N LEU A 72 -2.10 3.91 1.24
CA LEU A 72 -1.66 2.71 1.95
C LEU A 72 -1.15 3.11 3.33
N GLN A 73 -1.75 2.54 4.38
CA GLN A 73 -1.24 2.68 5.74
C GLN A 73 0.08 1.93 5.88
N ILE A 74 1.11 2.67 6.31
CA ILE A 74 2.45 2.15 6.58
C ILE A 74 2.92 2.79 7.88
N ASN A 75 3.36 1.97 8.83
CA ASN A 75 4.02 2.44 10.05
C ASN A 75 5.36 1.73 10.18
N VAL A 76 6.42 2.48 10.51
CA VAL A 76 7.75 1.97 10.83
C VAL A 76 8.19 2.58 12.14
N LEU A 77 8.51 1.73 13.11
CA LEU A 77 8.90 2.14 14.46
C LEU A 77 10.20 1.44 14.85
N ASP A 78 11.19 2.24 15.24
CA ASP A 78 12.40 1.76 15.90
C ASP A 78 12.19 1.72 17.41
N THR A 79 12.27 0.53 18.00
CA THR A 79 12.22 0.33 19.45
C THR A 79 13.55 -0.24 19.93
N LEU A 80 14.43 0.62 20.45
CA LEU A 80 15.74 0.23 20.99
C LEU A 80 16.62 -0.56 20.00
N GLY A 81 16.57 -0.20 18.71
CA GLY A 81 17.28 -0.89 17.62
C GLY A 81 16.50 -2.05 17.00
N LEU A 82 15.31 -2.39 17.53
CA LEU A 82 14.40 -3.35 16.93
C LEU A 82 13.40 -2.61 16.04
N ILE A 83 13.66 -2.64 14.74
CA ILE A 83 12.77 -2.02 13.75
C ILE A 83 11.56 -2.93 13.53
N SER A 84 10.37 -2.34 13.71
CA SER A 84 9.08 -2.95 13.41
C SER A 84 8.41 -2.18 12.28
N SER A 85 7.65 -2.87 11.44
CA SER A 85 6.91 -2.28 10.34
C SER A 85 5.59 -2.99 10.11
N SER A 86 4.56 -2.23 9.74
CA SER A 86 3.22 -2.75 9.41
C SER A 86 2.69 -2.07 8.15
N PHE A 87 1.95 -2.82 7.34
CA PHE A 87 1.48 -2.41 6.02
C PHE A 87 0.03 -2.85 5.78
N GLY A 88 -0.76 -1.98 5.15
CA GLY A 88 -2.10 -2.33 4.66
C GLY A 88 -3.03 -2.82 5.76
N LEU A 89 -3.83 -3.85 5.46
CA LEU A 89 -4.70 -4.51 6.42
C LEU A 89 -3.90 -5.51 7.27
N TRP A 90 -2.94 -4.99 8.05
CA TRP A 90 -1.96 -5.76 8.82
C TRP A 90 -2.57 -6.67 9.89
N SER A 91 -3.80 -6.38 10.33
CA SER A 91 -4.58 -7.19 11.27
C SER A 91 -5.29 -8.38 10.60
N GLY A 92 -5.22 -8.48 9.28
CA GLY A 92 -5.92 -9.48 8.49
C GLY A 92 -7.38 -9.14 8.19
N SER A 93 -7.98 -9.97 7.35
CA SER A 93 -9.41 -9.94 7.01
C SER A 93 -10.11 -11.16 7.61
N ARG A 94 -11.41 -11.05 7.89
CA ARG A 94 -12.23 -12.17 8.40
C ARG A 94 -12.20 -13.39 7.48
N ASP A 95 -12.18 -13.15 6.18
CA ASP A 95 -12.15 -14.18 5.13
C ASP A 95 -10.73 -14.40 4.58
N GLY A 96 -9.72 -13.91 5.31
CA GLY A 96 -8.32 -13.98 4.91
C GLY A 96 -7.58 -15.19 5.46
N GLU A 97 -6.40 -15.43 4.89
CA GLU A 97 -5.43 -16.42 5.36
C GLU A 97 -4.17 -15.69 5.82
N HIS A 98 -3.43 -16.29 6.76
CA HIS A 98 -2.17 -15.71 7.22
C HIS A 98 -1.12 -16.78 7.47
N VAL A 99 0.12 -16.35 7.46
CA VAL A 99 1.28 -17.12 7.90
C VAL A 99 2.11 -16.26 8.83
N GLU A 100 2.71 -16.89 9.83
CA GLU A 100 3.67 -16.26 10.71
C GLU A 100 4.96 -17.07 10.82
N MET A 101 6.07 -16.36 10.90
CA MET A 101 7.38 -16.91 11.19
C MET A 101 8.01 -16.11 12.32
N ILE A 102 8.52 -16.83 13.32
CA ILE A 102 9.22 -16.27 14.48
C ILE A 102 10.59 -16.91 14.56
N ASP A 103 11.64 -16.10 14.41
CA ASP A 103 13.01 -16.48 14.75
C ASP A 103 13.44 -15.76 16.02
N LYS A 104 13.36 -16.46 17.14
CA LYS A 104 13.74 -15.93 18.46
C LYS A 104 15.23 -15.66 18.59
N LYS A 105 16.10 -16.38 17.85
CA LYS A 105 17.55 -16.19 17.94
C LYS A 105 17.98 -14.91 17.23
N LEU A 106 17.36 -14.63 16.09
CA LEU A 106 17.62 -13.42 15.30
C LEU A 106 16.68 -12.26 15.62
N HIS A 107 15.76 -12.43 16.58
CA HIS A 107 14.72 -11.45 16.93
C HIS A 107 13.87 -11.04 15.71
N LYS A 108 13.59 -11.98 14.81
CA LYS A 108 12.80 -11.71 13.59
C LYS A 108 11.38 -12.21 13.74
N TYR A 109 10.44 -11.42 13.25
CA TYR A 109 9.04 -11.79 13.06
C TYR A 109 8.59 -11.36 11.68
N ILE A 110 7.89 -12.25 10.97
CA ILE A 110 7.20 -11.91 9.73
C ILE A 110 5.80 -12.49 9.81
N ARG A 111 4.80 -11.66 9.55
CA ARG A 111 3.42 -12.07 9.33
C ARG A 111 2.93 -11.49 8.02
N LEU A 112 2.35 -12.35 7.19
CA LEU A 112 1.74 -11.98 5.91
C LEU A 112 0.24 -12.27 5.97
N GLU A 113 -0.56 -11.33 5.48
CA GLU A 113 -2.02 -11.40 5.45
C GLU A 113 -2.50 -11.45 3.99
N PHE A 114 -3.29 -12.47 3.66
CA PHE A 114 -3.80 -12.72 2.32
C PHE A 114 -5.33 -12.64 2.29
N LEU A 115 -5.86 -12.21 1.15
CA LEU A 115 -7.28 -12.35 0.83
C LEU A 115 -7.40 -12.90 -0.58
N GLY A 116 -7.96 -14.09 -0.73
CA GLY A 116 -7.91 -14.81 -2.01
C GLY A 116 -6.46 -15.05 -2.43
N ASP A 117 -6.06 -14.49 -3.57
CA ASP A 117 -4.73 -14.68 -4.17
C ASP A 117 -3.82 -13.44 -4.07
N VAL A 118 -4.15 -12.46 -3.22
CA VAL A 118 -3.36 -11.22 -3.08
C VAL A 118 -2.91 -11.02 -1.64
N LEU A 119 -1.73 -10.41 -1.48
CA LEU A 119 -1.24 -9.93 -0.19
C LEU A 119 -1.95 -8.61 0.15
N ILE A 120 -2.62 -8.55 1.29
CA ILE A 120 -3.41 -7.39 1.74
C ILE A 120 -2.77 -6.64 2.92
N GLY A 121 -1.86 -7.29 3.64
CA GLY A 121 -1.19 -6.70 4.79
C GLY A 121 0.04 -7.49 5.20
N ALA A 122 0.89 -6.85 6.01
CA ALA A 122 2.05 -7.50 6.58
C ALA A 122 2.51 -6.82 7.87
N THR A 123 3.16 -7.58 8.73
CA THR A 123 3.91 -7.10 9.90
C THR A 123 5.30 -7.72 9.89
N CYS A 124 6.35 -6.91 10.02
CA CYS A 124 7.74 -7.36 10.11
C CYS A 124 8.42 -6.75 11.33
N VAL A 125 9.21 -7.53 12.06
CA VAL A 125 10.05 -7.07 13.17
C VAL A 125 11.45 -7.64 13.02
N GLY A 126 12.48 -6.85 13.34
CA GLY A 126 13.88 -7.27 13.29
C GLY A 126 14.44 -7.45 11.87
N THR A 127 13.72 -6.98 10.85
CA THR A 127 14.18 -6.97 9.46
C THR A 127 13.58 -5.79 8.69
N THR A 128 14.38 -5.19 7.81
CA THR A 128 13.97 -4.11 6.89
C THR A 128 14.07 -4.52 5.41
N GLU A 129 14.57 -5.73 5.14
CA GLU A 129 14.92 -6.21 3.79
C GLU A 129 13.71 -6.29 2.83
N HIS A 130 12.49 -6.37 3.37
CA HIS A 130 11.28 -6.63 2.59
C HIS A 130 10.31 -5.45 2.48
N ILE A 131 10.59 -4.31 3.12
CA ILE A 131 9.65 -3.17 3.23
C ILE A 131 9.15 -2.71 1.85
N GLY A 132 10.06 -2.47 0.91
CA GLY A 132 9.71 -1.99 -0.43
C GLY A 132 8.92 -3.02 -1.25
N VAL A 133 9.27 -4.30 -1.10
CA VAL A 133 8.63 -5.42 -1.79
C VAL A 133 7.20 -5.62 -1.29
N LEU A 134 7.01 -5.65 0.03
CA LEU A 134 5.69 -5.80 0.66
C LEU A 134 4.77 -4.67 0.23
N ARG A 135 5.26 -3.43 0.27
CA ARG A 135 4.53 -2.26 -0.26
C ARG A 135 4.12 -2.47 -1.72
N GLY A 136 5.04 -2.92 -2.58
CA GLY A 136 4.78 -3.15 -4.00
C GLY A 136 3.71 -4.21 -4.26
N LEU A 137 3.80 -5.36 -3.56
CA LEU A 137 2.81 -6.44 -3.66
C LEU A 137 1.42 -5.99 -3.22
N ILE A 138 1.33 -5.32 -2.07
CA ILE A 138 0.06 -4.88 -1.47
C ILE A 138 -0.57 -3.79 -2.35
N GLN A 139 0.15 -2.72 -2.67
CA GLN A 139 -0.39 -1.61 -3.48
C GLN A 139 -0.74 -2.04 -4.90
N GLY A 140 0.06 -2.94 -5.49
CA GLY A 140 -0.19 -3.44 -6.83
C GLY A 140 -1.35 -4.45 -6.92
N LYS A 141 -1.91 -4.91 -5.79
CA LYS A 141 -2.86 -6.03 -5.72
C LYS A 141 -2.40 -7.21 -6.60
N ILE A 142 -1.11 -7.53 -6.51
CA ILE A 142 -0.48 -8.50 -7.41
C ILE A 142 -1.02 -9.89 -7.07
N ALA A 143 -1.76 -10.50 -8.00
CA ALA A 143 -2.20 -11.89 -7.89
C ALA A 143 -0.99 -12.81 -7.80
N LEU A 144 -0.83 -13.57 -6.72
CA LEU A 144 0.38 -14.36 -6.43
C LEU A 144 0.40 -15.69 -7.21
N GLY A 145 -0.76 -16.27 -7.48
CA GLY A 145 -0.92 -17.61 -8.04
C GLY A 145 -0.27 -18.65 -7.14
N SER A 146 0.52 -19.54 -7.74
CA SER A 146 1.25 -20.58 -7.00
C SER A 146 2.19 -20.05 -5.92
N TRP A 147 2.59 -18.77 -6.00
CA TRP A 147 3.45 -18.15 -4.97
C TRP A 147 2.74 -17.99 -3.64
N LYS A 148 1.41 -17.94 -3.59
CA LYS A 148 0.69 -17.87 -2.31
C LYS A 148 1.03 -19.08 -1.44
N GLU A 149 0.94 -20.29 -1.99
CA GLU A 149 1.29 -21.54 -1.27
C GLU A 149 2.75 -21.56 -0.83
N VAL A 150 3.66 -21.06 -1.68
CA VAL A 150 5.08 -20.95 -1.33
C VAL A 150 5.28 -20.01 -0.14
N LEU A 151 4.60 -18.86 -0.12
CA LEU A 151 4.71 -17.89 0.97
C LEU A 151 4.02 -18.37 2.25
N LEU A 152 2.92 -19.12 2.15
CA LEU A 152 2.29 -19.79 3.29
C LEU A 152 3.21 -20.84 3.92
N GLY A 153 4.08 -21.48 3.14
CA GLY A 153 5.12 -22.38 3.64
C GLY A 153 6.36 -21.67 4.17
N ASP A 154 6.77 -20.57 3.52
CA ASP A 154 7.96 -19.79 3.88
C ASP A 154 7.78 -18.30 3.54
N PRO A 155 7.41 -17.45 4.52
CA PRO A 155 7.16 -16.03 4.27
C PRO A 155 8.44 -15.22 3.97
N THR A 156 9.63 -15.80 4.12
CA THR A 156 10.89 -15.12 3.78
C THR A 156 11.10 -14.97 2.27
N LYS A 157 10.38 -15.76 1.46
CA LYS A 157 10.48 -15.78 -0.01
C LYS A 157 9.73 -14.64 -0.71
N VAL A 158 9.31 -13.61 0.03
CA VAL A 158 8.51 -12.50 -0.50
C VAL A 158 9.20 -11.74 -1.62
N MET A 159 10.54 -11.57 -1.54
CA MET A 159 11.34 -10.96 -2.61
C MET A 159 11.31 -11.79 -3.89
N GLU A 160 11.46 -13.11 -3.76
CA GLU A 160 11.44 -14.04 -4.90
C GLU A 160 10.08 -14.04 -5.58
N ALA A 161 9.00 -14.07 -4.80
CA ALA A 161 7.64 -13.95 -5.29
C ALA A 161 7.45 -12.64 -6.08
N TYR A 162 7.87 -11.51 -5.52
CA TYR A 162 7.74 -10.21 -6.18
C TYR A 162 8.52 -10.12 -7.49
N LEU A 163 9.77 -10.60 -7.52
CA LEU A 163 10.58 -10.62 -8.74
C LEU A 163 9.98 -11.52 -9.81
N ALA A 164 9.48 -12.70 -9.44
CA ALA A 164 8.83 -13.62 -10.37
C ALA A 164 7.58 -13.01 -11.00
N LYS A 165 6.75 -12.30 -10.20
CA LYS A 165 5.58 -11.59 -10.71
C LYS A 165 5.96 -10.38 -11.57
N GLY A 166 7.01 -9.63 -11.19
CA GLY A 166 7.52 -8.50 -11.96
C GLY A 166 8.12 -8.88 -13.32
N GLN A 167 8.80 -10.03 -13.40
CA GLN A 167 9.33 -10.57 -14.66
C GLN A 167 8.21 -11.09 -15.58
N ALA A 168 7.20 -11.77 -15.02
CA ALA A 168 6.03 -12.24 -15.77
C ALA A 168 5.25 -11.08 -16.41
N ALA A 169 5.09 -9.96 -15.71
CA ALA A 169 4.44 -8.76 -16.24
C ALA A 169 5.20 -8.13 -17.43
N LYS A 170 6.54 -8.14 -17.39
CA LYS A 170 7.37 -7.65 -18.51
C LYS A 170 7.33 -8.58 -19.73
N GLY A 171 7.33 -9.90 -19.51
CA GLY A 171 7.21 -10.90 -20.57
C GLY A 171 5.87 -10.81 -21.32
N GLN A 172 4.77 -10.64 -20.59
CA GLN A 172 3.44 -10.44 -21.19
C GLN A 172 3.35 -9.14 -21.99
N ALA A 173 3.92 -8.05 -21.47
CA ALA A 173 3.95 -6.78 -22.19
C ALA A 173 4.72 -6.89 -23.52
N GLN A 174 5.86 -7.58 -23.57
CA GLN A 174 6.64 -7.77 -24.81
C GLN A 174 5.93 -8.63 -25.86
N SER A 175 5.20 -9.68 -25.46
CA SER A 175 4.43 -10.51 -26.38
C SER A 175 3.25 -9.77 -27.05
N THR A 176 2.68 -8.76 -26.40
CA THR A 176 1.58 -7.95 -26.98
C THR A 176 2.05 -6.98 -28.06
N TRP A 177 3.36 -6.66 -28.14
CA TRP A 177 3.93 -5.84 -29.23
C TRP A 177 4.41 -6.67 -30.44
N MET A 178 4.46 -8.00 -30.30
CA MET A 178 4.96 -8.91 -31.34
C MET A 178 3.83 -9.65 -32.09
N ASN A 179 2.56 -9.37 -31.77
CA ASN A 179 1.39 -9.89 -32.47
C ASN A 179 0.59 -8.77 -33.13
#